data_AF-A0A9W9T267-F1
#
_entry.id   AF-A0A9W9T267-F1
#
_cell.length_a   1.000
_cell.length_b   1.000
_cell.length_c   1.000
_cell.angle_alpha   90.00
_cell.angle_beta   90.00
_cell.angle_gamma   90.00
#
_symmetry.space_group_name_H-M   'P 1'
#
loop_
_entity.id
_entity.type
_entity.pdbx_description
1 polymer ?
#
loop_
_entity_poly.entity_id
_entity_poly.type
_entity_poly.pdbx_seq_one_letter_code
_entity_poly.pdbx_strand_id
1 'polypeptide(L)'
;MPEKSPPSSFELEFNSYRDHNGDCPAQTLIFYSNGSSWWIKVVVDWSLSEAIVDLGYLQRRSILRIFIEAVDFSQLQLLEDTVTMITLSLTDQSQSSITIRDGYQTQSNYFISVAYQISYEITEDPKKVTYPIFDGNRFLLVFEASCLQNVEVIALTISTVIFKEQKFAFKTIDRPIYEPGDTDQILDEIDALIQLRGQPNIAQIVGLVVSENPYRTCPSADMPVVVRGFLLEYYPGGSLEQIIEEAKFQNGSLGLESLHKRGRSHLDIKPSNIVLDDRNNAILIDISGTGYYTWEWLSPEMHVYLQQDGEILPANAPFEARIALLMI
;
A
#
# COMPACT_ATOMS: atom_id res chain seq x y z
N MET A 1 50.05 10.45 9.83
CA MET A 1 49.01 9.58 9.23
C MET A 1 47.72 10.35 9.36
N PRO A 2 46.96 10.60 8.28
CA PRO A 2 45.67 11.24 8.41
C PRO A 2 44.75 10.27 9.18
N GLU A 3 44.12 10.77 10.24
CA GLU A 3 43.06 10.05 10.93
C GLU A 3 42.01 9.67 9.89
N LYS A 4 41.76 8.36 9.75
CA LYS A 4 40.59 7.88 9.05
C LYS A 4 39.39 8.42 9.82
N SER A 5 38.67 9.35 9.22
CA SER A 5 37.33 9.74 9.66
C SER A 5 36.53 8.46 9.93
N PRO A 6 35.85 8.34 11.08
CA PRO A 6 35.03 7.17 11.35
C PRO A 6 34.00 7.01 10.22
N PRO A 7 33.67 5.76 9.81
CA PRO A 7 32.65 5.54 8.80
C PRO A 7 31.37 6.27 9.24
N SER A 8 30.80 7.06 8.33
CA SER A 8 29.59 7.84 8.62
C SER A 8 28.51 6.90 9.15
N SER A 9 28.06 7.13 10.37
CA SER A 9 27.16 6.30 11.18
C SER A 9 25.71 6.27 10.69
N PHE A 10 25.47 6.57 9.42
CA PHE A 10 24.16 6.80 8.86
C PHE A 10 23.98 6.05 7.55
N GLU A 11 22.80 5.48 7.35
CA GLU A 11 22.42 4.70 6.16
C GLU A 11 21.08 5.19 5.61
N LEU A 12 20.90 5.12 4.29
CA LEU A 12 19.66 5.46 3.61
C LEU A 12 19.16 4.24 2.83
N GLU A 13 17.91 3.84 3.09
CA GLU A 13 17.22 2.79 2.36
C GLU A 13 16.09 3.40 1.52
N PHE A 14 16.18 3.28 0.20
CA PHE A 14 15.22 3.90 -0.72
C PHE A 14 14.06 2.95 -1.02
N ASN A 15 12.83 3.37 -0.70
CA ASN A 15 11.62 2.54 -0.83
C ASN A 15 10.87 2.78 -2.14
N SER A 16 10.40 4.00 -2.40
CA SER A 16 9.56 4.28 -3.58
C SER A 16 9.82 5.65 -4.18
N TYR A 17 9.66 5.75 -5.50
CA TYR A 17 9.79 7.00 -6.26
C TYR A 17 8.53 7.22 -7.09
N ARG A 18 7.93 8.40 -6.95
CA ARG A 18 6.78 8.85 -7.76
C ARG A 18 7.15 10.14 -8.47
N ASP A 19 6.63 10.27 -9.68
CA ASP A 19 6.98 11.38 -10.56
C ASP A 19 5.87 11.51 -11.60
N HIS A 20 5.23 12.68 -11.65
CA HIS A 20 4.15 12.97 -12.59
C HIS A 20 4.73 13.54 -13.90
N ASN A 21 5.55 12.73 -14.59
CA ASN A 21 6.22 13.10 -15.84
C ASN A 21 7.13 14.35 -15.75
N GLY A 22 7.86 14.46 -14.65
CA GLY A 22 8.78 15.56 -14.33
C GLY A 22 8.17 16.60 -13.40
N ASP A 23 6.86 16.49 -13.13
CA ASP A 23 6.16 17.38 -12.20
C ASP A 23 6.12 16.78 -10.80
N CYS A 24 6.51 17.59 -9.82
CA CYS A 24 6.56 17.30 -8.39
C CYS A 24 7.07 15.90 -8.01
N PRO A 25 8.33 15.53 -8.33
CA PRO A 25 8.84 14.21 -7.96
C PRO A 25 8.92 14.04 -6.45
N ALA A 26 8.65 12.82 -6.00
CA ALA A 26 8.67 12.43 -4.60
C ALA A 26 9.44 11.12 -4.40
N GLN A 27 10.22 11.04 -3.32
CA GLN A 27 11.00 9.87 -2.94
C GLN A 27 10.75 9.54 -1.46
N THR A 28 10.30 8.32 -1.19
CA THR A 28 10.22 7.76 0.16
C THR A 28 11.46 6.94 0.46
N LEU A 29 12.00 7.08 1.66
CA LEU A 29 13.17 6.37 2.15
C LEU A 29 13.10 6.17 3.68
N ILE A 30 14.00 5.35 4.20
CA ILE A 30 14.28 5.20 5.64
C ILE A 30 15.69 5.75 5.90
N PHE A 31 15.80 6.66 6.86
CA PHE A 31 17.07 7.17 7.35
C PHE A 31 17.42 6.48 8.65
N TYR A 32 18.58 5.84 8.71
CA TYR A 32 19.10 5.18 9.91
C TYR A 32 20.16 6.04 10.56
N SER A 33 20.04 6.27 11.86
CA SER A 33 21.00 7.06 12.63
C SER A 33 21.01 6.66 14.10
N ASN A 34 22.20 6.35 14.63
CA ASN A 34 22.42 6.03 16.05
C ASN A 34 21.48 4.93 16.61
N GLY A 35 21.11 3.94 15.79
CA GLY A 35 20.20 2.86 16.18
C GLY A 35 18.71 3.18 16.07
N SER A 36 18.35 4.37 15.61
CA SER A 36 16.99 4.79 15.29
C SER A 36 16.77 4.85 13.78
N SER A 37 15.50 4.76 13.36
CA SER A 37 15.10 4.78 11.95
C SER A 37 13.93 5.72 11.70
N TRP A 38 14.04 6.65 10.75
CA TRP A 38 12.98 7.58 10.39
C TRP A 38 12.47 7.29 9.00
N TRP A 39 11.15 7.20 8.85
CA TRP A 39 10.53 7.22 7.52
C TRP A 39 10.47 8.65 7.03
N ILE A 40 11.01 8.88 5.83
CA ILE A 40 11.08 10.20 5.23
C ILE A 40 10.50 10.15 3.83
N LYS A 41 9.67 11.13 3.49
CA LYS A 41 9.20 11.39 2.14
C LYS A 41 9.63 12.79 1.72
N VAL A 42 10.54 12.85 0.75
CA VAL A 42 10.99 14.12 0.18
C VAL A 42 10.11 14.43 -1.03
N VAL A 43 9.50 15.60 -1.06
CA VAL A 43 8.65 16.08 -2.15
C VAL A 43 9.24 17.36 -2.72
N VAL A 44 9.41 17.43 -4.02
CA VAL A 44 9.81 18.65 -4.74
C VAL A 44 8.53 19.37 -5.14
N ASP A 45 8.29 20.55 -4.57
CA ASP A 45 7.10 21.37 -4.83
C ASP A 45 7.45 22.56 -5.74
N TRP A 46 8.01 22.24 -6.91
CA TRP A 46 8.15 23.15 -8.03
C TRP A 46 8.32 22.36 -9.32
N SER A 47 7.97 22.99 -10.44
CA SER A 47 8.17 22.39 -11.76
C SER A 47 9.65 22.39 -12.12
N LEU A 48 10.16 21.22 -12.50
CA LEU A 48 11.53 21.07 -12.98
C LEU A 48 11.71 21.77 -14.34
N SER A 49 12.94 22.18 -14.65
CA SER A 49 13.24 22.74 -15.96
C SER A 49 13.05 21.71 -17.07
N GLU A 50 12.71 22.16 -18.28
CA GLU A 50 12.49 21.30 -19.46
C GLU A 50 13.66 20.33 -19.69
N ALA A 51 14.90 20.81 -19.54
CA ALA A 51 16.10 19.99 -19.66
C ALA A 51 16.16 18.81 -18.66
N ILE A 52 15.54 18.94 -17.49
CA ILE A 52 15.43 17.86 -16.49
C ILE A 52 14.19 17.01 -16.74
N VAL A 53 13.06 17.61 -17.14
CA VAL A 53 11.83 16.89 -17.49
C VAL A 53 12.07 15.93 -18.65
N ASP A 54 12.85 16.36 -19.65
CA ASP A 54 13.24 15.57 -20.82
C ASP A 54 14.17 14.39 -20.46
N LEU A 55 14.78 14.40 -19.27
CA LEU A 55 15.48 13.23 -18.77
C LEU A 55 14.44 12.15 -18.49
N GLY A 56 14.65 10.94 -19.01
CA GLY A 56 13.72 9.84 -18.77
C GLY A 56 13.53 9.54 -17.27
N TYR A 57 12.42 8.89 -16.91
CA TYR A 57 12.03 8.57 -15.54
C TYR A 57 13.18 8.05 -14.65
N LEU A 58 13.99 7.10 -15.16
CA LEU A 58 15.10 6.52 -14.42
C LEU A 58 16.21 7.53 -14.11
N GLN A 59 16.48 8.46 -15.02
CA GLN A 59 17.49 9.50 -14.83
C GLN A 59 17.02 10.53 -13.80
N ARG A 60 15.76 10.98 -13.87
CA ARG A 60 15.18 11.90 -12.88
C ARG A 60 15.20 11.29 -11.48
N ARG A 61 14.80 10.02 -11.35
CA ARG A 61 14.92 9.25 -10.10
C ARG A 61 16.36 9.23 -9.57
N SER A 62 17.32 8.96 -10.45
CA SER A 62 18.75 8.92 -10.08
C SER A 62 19.25 10.28 -9.58
N ILE A 63 18.89 11.36 -10.26
CA ILE A 63 19.29 12.72 -9.89
C ILE A 63 18.70 13.11 -8.53
N LEU A 64 17.40 12.87 -8.30
CA LEU A 64 16.79 13.16 -7.00
C LEU A 64 17.42 12.30 -5.88
N ARG A 65 17.68 11.02 -6.16
CA ARG A 65 18.33 10.11 -5.21
C ARG A 65 19.71 10.61 -4.79
N ILE A 66 20.56 11.00 -5.75
CA ILE A 66 21.90 11.54 -5.47
C ILE A 66 21.80 12.81 -4.61
N PHE A 67 20.82 13.67 -4.88
CA PHE A 67 20.57 14.84 -4.05
C PHE A 67 20.17 14.47 -2.62
N ILE A 68 19.25 13.52 -2.44
CA ILE A 68 18.83 13.03 -1.13
C ILE A 68 20.01 12.40 -0.38
N GLU A 69 20.88 11.66 -1.08
CA GLU A 69 22.13 11.16 -0.51
C GLU A 69 23.09 12.30 -0.11
N ALA A 70 22.96 13.49 -0.69
CA ALA A 70 23.77 14.65 -0.32
C ALA A 70 23.22 15.41 0.90
N VAL A 71 21.94 15.26 1.24
CA VAL A 71 21.29 15.98 2.35
C VAL A 71 21.80 15.47 3.70
N ASP A 72 22.09 16.41 4.62
CA ASP A 72 22.37 16.10 6.03
C ASP A 72 21.08 16.05 6.86
N PHE A 73 20.43 14.89 6.87
CA PHE A 73 19.22 14.66 7.66
C PHE A 73 19.43 14.78 9.18
N SER A 74 20.68 14.70 9.68
CA SER A 74 20.96 14.83 11.11
C SER A 74 20.73 16.25 11.65
N GLN A 75 20.70 17.24 10.77
CA GLN A 75 20.44 18.65 11.10
C GLN A 75 18.94 19.01 11.03
N LEU A 76 18.09 18.08 10.59
CA LEU A 76 16.66 18.31 10.44
C LEU A 76 15.89 17.80 11.67
N GLN A 77 14.84 18.52 12.05
CA GLN A 77 13.92 18.09 13.10
C GLN A 77 12.92 17.08 12.54
N LEU A 78 13.37 15.84 12.36
CA LEU A 78 12.53 14.75 11.89
C LEU A 78 11.47 14.36 12.93
N LEU A 79 10.29 13.96 12.46
CA LEU A 79 9.19 13.55 13.31
C LEU A 79 9.34 12.08 13.71
N GLU A 80 9.10 11.77 14.98
CA GLU A 80 9.16 10.41 15.53
C GLU A 80 7.87 9.63 15.26
N ASP A 81 8.00 8.32 15.13
CA ASP A 81 6.91 7.33 15.05
C ASP A 81 5.90 7.58 13.92
N THR A 82 6.35 8.23 12.85
CA THR A 82 5.55 8.60 11.68
C THR A 82 6.38 8.66 10.39
N VAL A 83 5.76 9.05 9.28
CA VAL A 83 6.43 9.42 8.04
C VAL A 83 6.61 10.93 8.02
N THR A 84 7.85 11.36 8.14
CA THR A 84 8.23 12.78 8.00
C THR A 84 8.17 13.18 6.53
N MET A 85 7.26 14.07 6.16
CA MET A 85 7.22 14.68 4.85
C MET A 85 8.07 15.96 4.84
N ILE A 86 9.04 16.01 3.94
CA ILE A 86 9.88 17.18 3.71
C ILE A 86 9.50 17.75 2.35
N THR A 87 8.75 18.84 2.36
CA THR A 87 8.37 19.56 1.15
C THR A 87 9.46 20.58 0.86
N LEU A 88 10.06 20.47 -0.32
CA LEU A 88 11.11 21.36 -0.80
C LEU A 88 10.48 22.39 -1.73
N SER A 89 10.87 23.66 -1.62
CA SER A 89 10.42 24.74 -2.50
C SER A 89 11.59 25.67 -2.84
N LEU A 90 11.52 26.36 -3.98
CA LEU A 90 12.51 27.38 -4.36
C LEU A 90 12.12 28.76 -3.82
N THR A 91 13.03 29.42 -3.11
CA THR A 91 12.83 30.77 -2.58
C THR A 91 14.07 31.64 -2.74
N ASP A 92 13.88 32.94 -2.98
CA ASP A 92 14.97 33.92 -3.06
C ASP A 92 15.51 34.34 -1.68
N GLN A 93 14.82 33.97 -0.59
CA GLN A 93 15.13 34.35 0.78
C GLN A 93 14.93 33.16 1.73
N SER A 94 15.86 32.20 1.72
CA SER A 94 15.76 31.01 2.57
C SER A 94 16.20 31.33 4.01
N GLN A 95 15.26 31.26 4.97
CA GLN A 95 15.57 31.24 6.42
C GLN A 95 15.93 29.83 6.91
N SER A 96 15.51 28.80 6.17
CA SER A 96 15.70 27.38 6.48
C SER A 96 16.21 26.67 5.22
N SER A 97 17.52 26.79 4.96
CA SER A 97 18.17 26.13 3.84
C SER A 97 18.51 24.67 4.16
N ILE A 98 18.43 23.82 3.14
CA ILE A 98 18.84 22.42 3.28
C ILE A 98 20.36 22.33 3.35
N THR A 99 20.89 21.64 4.36
CA THR A 99 22.34 21.47 4.51
C THR A 99 22.81 20.30 3.66
N ILE A 100 23.81 20.55 2.80
CA ILE A 100 24.45 19.53 1.96
C ILE A 100 25.75 19.08 2.61
N ARG A 101 25.94 17.77 2.72
CA ARG A 101 27.14 17.15 3.31
C ARG A 101 28.39 17.49 2.52
N ASP A 102 29.50 17.58 3.24
CA ASP A 102 30.82 17.77 2.64
C ASP A 102 31.14 16.64 1.65
N GLY A 103 31.73 16.99 0.51
CA GLY A 103 32.08 16.04 -0.56
C GLY A 103 31.05 15.93 -1.69
N TYR A 104 29.83 16.45 -1.52
CA TYR A 104 28.81 16.49 -2.57
C TYR A 104 28.74 17.84 -3.32
N GLN A 105 29.36 18.88 -2.77
CA GLN A 105 29.30 20.27 -3.27
C GLN A 105 29.86 20.45 -4.70
N THR A 106 30.69 19.52 -5.18
CA THR A 106 31.28 19.56 -6.53
C THR A 106 30.57 18.64 -7.53
N GLN A 107 29.54 17.91 -7.11
CA GLN A 107 28.80 17.03 -8.01
C GLN A 107 27.93 17.82 -8.98
N SER A 108 27.97 17.43 -10.26
CA SER A 108 27.07 17.95 -11.29
C SER A 108 25.67 17.36 -11.13
N ASN A 109 24.91 17.86 -10.15
CA ASN A 109 23.52 17.53 -9.89
C ASN A 109 22.69 18.82 -9.81
N TYR A 110 21.55 18.83 -10.51
CA TYR A 110 20.67 20.00 -10.58
C TYR A 110 20.25 20.50 -9.20
N PHE A 111 19.69 19.63 -8.35
CA PHE A 111 19.21 20.03 -7.02
C PHE A 111 20.34 20.51 -6.10
N ILE A 112 21.53 19.90 -6.20
CA ILE A 112 22.71 20.37 -5.45
C ILE A 112 23.10 21.78 -5.89
N SER A 113 23.08 22.05 -7.21
CA SER A 113 23.44 23.36 -7.75
C SER A 113 22.51 24.49 -7.30
N VAL A 114 21.24 24.17 -7.01
CA VAL A 114 20.24 25.13 -6.53
C VAL A 114 19.98 25.02 -5.02
N ALA A 115 20.73 24.20 -4.27
CA ALA A 115 20.45 23.91 -2.87
C ALA A 115 20.41 25.17 -1.98
N TYR A 116 21.18 26.20 -2.32
CA TYR A 116 21.18 27.49 -1.61
C TYR A 116 19.83 28.26 -1.71
N GLN A 117 19.01 27.94 -2.72
CA GLN A 117 17.68 28.52 -2.94
C GLN A 117 16.56 27.59 -2.43
N ILE A 118 16.88 26.37 -2.01
CA ILE A 118 15.89 25.42 -1.52
C ILE A 118 15.55 25.76 -0.08
N SER A 119 14.30 26.13 0.17
CA SER A 119 13.68 26.08 1.49
C SER A 119 12.96 24.76 1.70
N TYR A 120 12.71 24.40 2.95
CA TYR A 120 11.91 23.21 3.26
C TYR A 120 10.88 23.46 4.36
N GLU A 121 9.81 22.68 4.31
CA GLU A 121 8.80 22.54 5.36
C GLU A 121 8.75 21.08 5.81
N ILE A 122 8.68 20.85 7.12
CA ILE A 122 8.55 19.52 7.71
C ILE A 122 7.14 19.35 8.27
N THR A 123 6.42 18.35 7.77
CA THR A 123 5.10 17.95 8.27
C THR A 123 4.99 16.43 8.33
N GLU A 124 3.91 15.91 8.90
CA GLU A 124 3.57 14.49 8.82
C GLU A 124 2.93 14.18 7.45
N ASP A 125 3.32 13.08 6.79
CA ASP A 125 2.70 12.69 5.50
C ASP A 125 1.23 12.31 5.71
N PRO A 126 0.25 13.10 5.20
CA PRO A 126 -1.17 12.80 5.38
C PRO A 126 -1.60 11.54 4.61
N LYS A 127 -0.77 11.04 3.68
CA LYS A 127 -1.00 9.85 2.88
C LYS A 127 -0.20 8.63 3.35
N LYS A 128 0.39 8.67 4.55
CA LYS A 128 1.06 7.49 5.14
C LYS A 128 0.07 6.35 5.33
N VAL A 129 0.57 5.12 5.31
CA VAL A 129 -0.25 3.93 5.54
C VAL A 129 -0.77 3.95 6.97
N THR A 130 -2.09 3.92 7.15
CA THR A 130 -2.68 3.85 8.50
C THR A 130 -2.82 2.39 8.89
N TYR A 131 -1.93 1.89 9.76
CA TYR A 131 -2.05 0.53 10.29
C TYR A 131 -2.99 0.51 11.50
N PRO A 132 -4.06 -0.32 11.49
CA PRO A 132 -4.96 -0.45 12.63
C PRO A 132 -4.24 -1.01 13.85
N ILE A 133 -4.53 -0.46 15.03
CA ILE A 133 -4.03 -1.01 16.29
C ILE A 133 -4.67 -2.38 16.52
N PHE A 134 -3.86 -3.37 16.89
CA PHE A 134 -4.35 -4.68 17.29
C PHE A 134 -4.85 -4.62 18.73
N ASP A 135 -6.16 -4.81 18.94
CA ASP A 135 -6.82 -4.70 20.24
C ASP A 135 -7.00 -6.05 20.97
N GLY A 136 -6.52 -7.16 20.39
CA GLY A 136 -6.64 -8.50 20.98
C GLY A 136 -8.04 -9.12 20.96
N ASN A 137 -9.07 -8.41 20.49
CA ASN A 137 -10.47 -8.78 20.75
C ASN A 137 -11.18 -9.44 19.55
N ARG A 138 -10.44 -9.75 18.48
CA ARG A 138 -10.97 -10.47 17.33
C ARG A 138 -10.74 -11.97 17.55
N PHE A 139 -11.79 -12.80 17.50
CA PHE A 139 -11.76 -14.28 17.63
C PHE A 139 -11.01 -14.99 16.47
N LEU A 140 -9.89 -14.41 16.03
CA LEU A 140 -9.03 -14.85 14.96
C LEU A 140 -7.70 -15.30 15.54
N LEU A 141 -7.05 -16.22 14.83
CA LEU A 141 -5.64 -16.51 15.08
C LEU A 141 -4.80 -15.27 14.76
N VAL A 142 -3.72 -15.10 15.49
CA VAL A 142 -2.78 -13.99 15.32
C VAL A 142 -1.43 -14.57 14.92
N PHE A 143 -0.85 -13.99 13.87
CA PHE A 143 0.42 -14.40 13.31
C PHE A 143 1.39 -13.22 13.35
N GLU A 144 2.54 -13.41 13.97
CA GLU A 144 3.63 -12.44 13.87
C GLU A 144 4.18 -12.43 12.44
N ALA A 145 4.27 -11.26 11.83
CA ALA A 145 4.75 -11.11 10.45
C ALA A 145 6.14 -11.72 10.24
N SER A 146 7.02 -11.64 11.25
CA SER A 146 8.37 -12.21 11.23
C SER A 146 8.40 -13.75 11.20
N CYS A 147 7.30 -14.42 11.52
CA CYS A 147 7.18 -15.87 11.44
C CYS A 147 6.73 -16.38 10.07
N LEU A 148 6.32 -15.49 9.15
CA LEU A 148 5.91 -15.84 7.80
C LEU A 148 7.14 -16.00 6.90
N GLN A 149 7.22 -17.11 6.18
CA GLN A 149 8.36 -17.45 5.32
C GLN A 149 7.97 -17.45 3.84
N ASN A 150 8.98 -17.42 2.96
CA ASN A 150 8.82 -17.59 1.51
C ASN A 150 7.76 -16.66 0.90
N VAL A 151 7.89 -15.36 1.18
CA VAL A 151 6.98 -14.33 0.68
C VAL A 151 7.17 -14.17 -0.83
N GLU A 152 6.26 -14.75 -1.62
CA GLU A 152 6.24 -14.59 -3.07
C GLU A 152 5.08 -13.66 -3.45
N VAL A 153 5.39 -12.48 -4.00
CA VAL A 153 4.38 -11.51 -4.44
C VAL A 153 3.68 -12.04 -5.68
N ILE A 154 2.36 -12.23 -5.62
CA ILE A 154 1.54 -12.70 -6.74
C ILE A 154 0.63 -11.60 -7.30
N ALA A 155 0.32 -10.57 -6.50
CA ALA A 155 -0.39 -9.36 -6.92
C ALA A 155 0.04 -8.17 -6.05
N LEU A 156 -0.39 -6.95 -6.38
CA LEU A 156 0.03 -5.71 -5.70
C LEU A 156 -0.10 -5.73 -4.18
N THR A 157 -1.12 -6.41 -3.65
CA THR A 157 -1.40 -6.52 -2.21
C THR A 157 -1.41 -7.95 -1.71
N ILE A 158 -1.10 -8.93 -2.58
CA ILE A 158 -1.21 -10.35 -2.26
C ILE A 158 0.14 -11.02 -2.46
N SER A 159 0.60 -11.69 -1.41
CA SER A 159 1.75 -12.59 -1.46
C SER A 159 1.34 -13.98 -1.01
N THR A 160 1.98 -15.01 -1.53
CA THR A 160 1.93 -16.33 -0.88
C THR A 160 2.96 -16.40 0.23
N VAL A 161 2.61 -17.02 1.35
CA VAL A 161 3.49 -17.18 2.51
C VAL A 161 3.38 -18.59 3.07
N ILE A 162 4.42 -19.03 3.78
CA ILE A 162 4.46 -20.33 4.44
C ILE A 162 4.57 -20.13 5.96
N PHE A 163 3.72 -20.82 6.70
CA PHE A 163 3.80 -20.93 8.16
C PHE A 163 3.60 -22.38 8.58
N LYS A 164 4.57 -22.94 9.31
CA LYS A 164 4.58 -24.36 9.75
C LYS A 164 4.26 -25.34 8.61
N GLU A 165 4.97 -25.20 7.49
CA GLU A 165 4.84 -26.04 6.28
C GLU A 165 3.51 -25.89 5.52
N GLN A 166 2.59 -25.03 5.99
CA GLN A 166 1.34 -24.75 5.30
C GLN A 166 1.43 -23.43 4.52
N LYS A 167 0.94 -23.44 3.27
CA LYS A 167 0.90 -22.28 2.38
C LYS A 167 -0.40 -21.50 2.60
N PHE A 168 -0.29 -20.17 2.63
CA PHE A 168 -1.39 -19.23 2.79
C PHE A 168 -1.30 -18.10 1.75
N ALA A 169 -2.42 -17.45 1.50
CA ALA A 169 -2.45 -16.16 0.81
C ALA A 169 -2.45 -15.04 1.86
N PHE A 170 -1.47 -14.15 1.80
CA PHE A 170 -1.33 -12.98 2.67
C PHE A 170 -1.75 -11.73 1.92
N LYS A 171 -2.81 -11.06 2.40
CA LYS A 171 -3.22 -9.74 1.90
C LYS A 171 -2.69 -8.67 2.85
N THR A 172 -1.85 -7.77 2.34
CA THR A 172 -1.24 -6.66 3.11
C THR A 172 -2.05 -5.38 3.00
N ILE A 173 -2.02 -4.56 4.06
CA ILE A 173 -2.58 -3.19 4.07
C ILE A 173 -1.71 -2.24 3.25
N ASP A 174 -0.39 -2.40 3.33
CA ASP A 174 0.55 -1.58 2.60
C ASP A 174 0.53 -1.94 1.10
N ARG A 175 0.30 -0.95 0.23
CA ARG A 175 0.22 -1.16 -1.21
C ARG A 175 0.88 -0.04 -2.03
N PRO A 176 1.44 -0.35 -3.21
CA PRO A 176 1.88 0.67 -4.16
C PRO A 176 0.64 1.48 -4.58
N ILE A 177 0.54 2.74 -4.15
CA ILE A 177 -0.66 3.62 -4.31
C ILE A 177 -1.71 3.43 -3.19
N TYR A 178 -1.25 3.31 -1.95
CA TYR A 178 -2.12 3.47 -0.79
C TYR A 178 -2.78 4.86 -0.75
N GLU A 179 -4.07 4.89 -0.44
CA GLU A 179 -4.84 6.06 -0.01
C GLU A 179 -5.46 5.75 1.37
N PRO A 180 -5.67 6.76 2.25
CA PRO A 180 -6.14 6.51 3.62
C PRO A 180 -7.39 5.64 3.77
N GLY A 181 -8.34 5.73 2.83
CA GLY A 181 -9.56 4.91 2.83
C GLY A 181 -9.33 3.41 2.56
N ASP A 182 -8.14 3.01 2.11
CA ASP A 182 -7.83 1.61 1.81
C ASP A 182 -7.78 0.75 3.08
N THR A 183 -7.36 1.34 4.21
CA THR A 183 -7.36 0.65 5.49
C THR A 183 -8.79 0.29 5.90
N ASP A 184 -9.75 1.19 5.71
CA ASP A 184 -11.15 0.96 6.04
C ASP A 184 -11.74 -0.16 5.18
N GLN A 185 -11.41 -0.20 3.89
CA GLN A 185 -11.84 -1.26 2.98
C GLN A 185 -11.31 -2.65 3.41
N ILE A 186 -10.04 -2.72 3.82
CA ILE A 186 -9.44 -3.97 4.29
C ILE A 186 -10.07 -4.42 5.62
N LEU A 187 -10.37 -3.49 6.52
CA LEU A 187 -11.06 -3.81 7.77
C LEU A 187 -12.48 -4.33 7.53
N ASP A 188 -13.23 -3.74 6.61
CA ASP A 188 -14.57 -4.23 6.24
C ASP A 188 -14.51 -5.62 5.58
N GLU A 189 -13.48 -5.88 4.75
CA GLU A 189 -13.24 -7.22 4.20
C GLU A 189 -12.96 -8.26 5.29
N ILE A 190 -12.09 -7.93 6.25
CA ILE A 190 -11.81 -8.80 7.41
C ILE A 190 -13.12 -9.11 8.15
N ASP A 191 -13.94 -8.09 8.41
CA ASP A 191 -15.21 -8.26 9.13
C ASP A 191 -16.21 -9.10 8.33
N ALA A 192 -16.29 -8.92 7.01
CA ALA A 192 -17.10 -9.75 6.13
C ALA A 192 -16.65 -11.22 6.17
N LEU A 193 -15.34 -11.47 6.07
CA LEU A 193 -14.77 -12.82 6.11
C LEU A 193 -14.99 -13.51 7.46
N ILE A 194 -14.94 -12.77 8.58
CA ILE A 194 -15.28 -13.30 9.90
C ILE A 194 -16.75 -13.75 9.93
N GLN A 195 -17.67 -12.93 9.43
CA GLN A 195 -19.11 -13.24 9.40
C GLN A 195 -19.47 -14.42 8.47
N LEU A 196 -18.66 -14.62 7.42
CA LEU A 196 -18.83 -15.65 6.40
C LEU A 196 -17.95 -16.87 6.61
N ARG A 197 -17.26 -16.97 7.75
CA ARG A 197 -16.45 -18.13 8.11
C ARG A 197 -17.29 -19.41 8.07
N GLY A 198 -16.73 -20.45 7.46
CA GLY A 198 -17.36 -21.75 7.24
C GLY A 198 -18.41 -21.80 6.13
N GLN A 199 -18.68 -20.69 5.44
CA GLN A 199 -19.58 -20.72 4.28
C GLN A 199 -18.86 -21.35 3.07
N PRO A 200 -19.51 -22.26 2.34
CA PRO A 200 -18.94 -22.82 1.12
C PRO A 200 -18.78 -21.75 0.04
N ASN A 201 -17.83 -21.95 -0.86
CA ASN A 201 -17.61 -21.10 -2.04
C ASN A 201 -17.25 -19.63 -1.73
N ILE A 202 -16.76 -19.34 -0.52
CA ILE A 202 -16.20 -18.05 -0.09
C ILE A 202 -14.84 -18.31 0.54
N ALA A 203 -13.87 -17.43 0.28
CA ALA A 203 -12.56 -17.54 0.90
C ALA A 203 -12.62 -17.54 2.43
N GLN A 204 -11.77 -18.37 3.02
CA GLN A 204 -11.74 -18.55 4.47
C GLN A 204 -10.59 -17.76 5.10
N ILE A 205 -10.95 -16.88 6.02
CA ILE A 205 -9.96 -16.18 6.86
C ILE A 205 -9.38 -17.12 7.90
N VAL A 206 -8.05 -17.21 7.89
CA VAL A 206 -7.26 -18.01 8.83
C VAL A 206 -6.94 -17.17 10.06
N GLY A 207 -6.47 -15.94 9.87
CA GLY A 207 -6.21 -15.01 10.96
C GLY A 207 -5.59 -13.70 10.53
N LEU A 208 -5.18 -12.90 11.51
CA LEU A 208 -4.57 -11.58 11.31
C LEU A 208 -3.06 -11.69 11.37
N VAL A 209 -2.39 -10.88 10.54
CA VAL A 209 -0.94 -10.72 10.59
C VAL A 209 -0.65 -9.42 11.31
N VAL A 210 0.15 -9.49 12.36
CA VAL A 210 0.52 -8.35 13.20
C VAL A 210 2.03 -8.15 13.21
N SER A 211 2.46 -6.93 13.54
CA SER A 211 3.85 -6.62 13.84
C SER A 211 3.93 -5.41 14.77
N GLU A 212 5.12 -5.11 15.26
CA GLU A 212 5.42 -3.76 15.74
C GLU A 212 5.12 -2.72 14.65
N ASN A 213 4.78 -1.51 15.06
CA ASN A 213 4.48 -0.44 14.11
C ASN A 213 5.71 -0.15 13.22
N PRO A 214 5.59 -0.28 11.88
CA PRO A 214 6.73 -0.08 10.98
C PRO A 214 7.30 1.34 11.00
N TYR A 215 6.55 2.32 11.51
CA TYR A 215 7.04 3.69 11.67
C TYR A 215 7.78 3.95 12.98
N ARG A 216 7.91 2.94 13.86
CA ARG A 216 8.61 3.09 15.14
C ARG A 216 10.03 3.61 14.92
N THR A 217 10.35 4.75 15.53
CA THR A 217 11.64 5.40 15.35
C THR A 217 12.72 4.83 16.24
N CYS A 218 12.41 4.66 17.53
CA CYS A 218 13.35 4.18 18.53
C CYS A 218 12.93 2.79 19.00
N PRO A 219 13.84 1.80 19.11
CA PRO A 219 13.49 0.47 19.61
C PRO A 219 12.94 0.46 21.04
N SER A 220 13.27 1.48 21.84
CA SER A 220 12.76 1.67 23.20
C SER A 220 11.40 2.36 23.28
N ALA A 221 10.86 2.86 22.17
CA ALA A 221 9.53 3.48 22.14
C ALA A 221 8.45 2.41 22.33
N ASP A 222 7.56 2.64 23.29
CA ASP A 222 6.42 1.78 23.54
C ASP A 222 5.33 2.10 22.51
N MET A 223 5.36 1.39 21.38
CA MET A 223 4.40 1.53 20.29
C MET A 223 3.46 0.32 20.25
N PRO A 224 2.16 0.53 20.00
CA PRO A 224 1.22 -0.57 19.93
C PRO A 224 1.57 -1.51 18.77
N VAL A 225 1.27 -2.80 18.97
CA VAL A 225 1.25 -3.79 17.89
C VAL A 225 0.13 -3.40 16.92
N VAL A 226 0.44 -3.46 15.63
CA VAL A 226 -0.48 -3.08 14.56
C VAL A 226 -0.78 -4.26 13.65
N VAL A 227 -1.97 -4.23 13.05
CA VAL A 227 -2.37 -5.17 11.99
C VAL A 227 -1.67 -4.76 10.70
N ARG A 228 -0.95 -5.71 10.09
CA ARG A 228 -0.29 -5.55 8.78
C ARG A 228 -1.13 -6.08 7.63
N GLY A 229 -2.11 -6.92 7.94
CA GLY A 229 -2.98 -7.57 6.98
C GLY A 229 -3.61 -8.83 7.56
N PHE A 230 -3.98 -9.77 6.70
CA PHE A 230 -4.63 -11.01 7.10
C PHE A 230 -4.26 -12.19 6.19
N LEU A 231 -4.42 -13.40 6.72
CA LEU A 231 -4.20 -14.66 6.01
C LEU A 231 -5.52 -15.27 5.58
N LEU A 232 -5.55 -15.70 4.33
CA LEU A 232 -6.56 -16.56 3.75
C LEU A 232 -5.98 -17.96 3.51
N GLU A 233 -6.86 -18.95 3.43
CA GLU A 233 -6.51 -20.23 2.81
C GLU A 233 -5.94 -19.99 1.40
N TYR A 234 -4.95 -20.81 1.02
CA TYR A 234 -4.39 -20.76 -0.33
C TYR A 234 -5.16 -21.69 -1.26
N TYR A 235 -5.65 -21.14 -2.38
CA TYR A 235 -6.40 -21.86 -3.39
C TYR A 235 -5.51 -22.13 -4.62
N PRO A 236 -5.05 -23.38 -4.83
CA PRO A 236 -3.99 -23.69 -5.79
C PRO A 236 -4.44 -23.69 -7.25
N GLY A 237 -5.75 -23.72 -7.52
CA GLY A 237 -6.28 -23.77 -8.88
C GLY A 237 -6.14 -22.46 -9.65
N GLY A 238 -5.72 -21.36 -9.00
CA GLY A 238 -5.57 -20.06 -9.64
C GLY A 238 -6.90 -19.33 -9.81
N SER A 239 -6.86 -18.18 -10.48
CA SER A 239 -8.06 -17.38 -10.75
C SER A 239 -8.82 -17.90 -11.98
N LEU A 240 -10.12 -17.68 -12.02
CA LEU A 240 -10.95 -18.04 -13.16
C LEU A 240 -10.56 -17.28 -14.43
N GLU A 241 -10.05 -16.04 -14.29
CA GLU A 241 -9.49 -15.27 -15.41
C GLU A 241 -8.38 -16.04 -16.14
N GLN A 242 -7.42 -16.61 -15.38
CA GLN A 242 -6.33 -17.43 -15.93
C GLN A 242 -6.84 -18.71 -16.60
N ILE A 243 -7.91 -19.31 -16.06
CA ILE A 243 -8.41 -20.62 -16.50
C ILE A 243 -9.37 -20.52 -17.68
N ILE A 244 -10.13 -19.41 -17.80
CA ILE A 244 -10.99 -19.16 -18.95
C ILE A 244 -10.15 -19.03 -20.22
N GLU A 245 -8.97 -18.42 -20.12
CA GLU A 245 -7.98 -18.42 -21.21
C GLU A 245 -7.55 -19.86 -21.60
N GLU A 246 -7.67 -20.82 -20.68
CA GLU A 246 -7.30 -22.23 -20.85
C GLU A 246 -8.49 -23.19 -21.14
N ALA A 247 -9.72 -22.66 -21.32
CA ALA A 247 -10.93 -23.36 -21.79
C ALA A 247 -11.46 -24.55 -20.95
N LYS A 248 -11.34 -24.53 -19.61
CA LYS A 248 -11.71 -25.69 -18.75
C LYS A 248 -12.82 -25.49 -17.71
N PHE A 249 -13.47 -24.33 -17.63
CA PHE A 249 -14.42 -24.09 -16.53
C PHE A 249 -15.82 -24.71 -16.78
N GLN A 250 -16.31 -25.49 -15.82
CA GLN A 250 -17.70 -25.94 -15.73
C GLN A 250 -18.40 -25.13 -14.62
N ASN A 251 -19.63 -24.66 -14.90
CA ASN A 251 -20.43 -23.82 -14.00
C ASN A 251 -20.43 -24.32 -12.54
N GLY A 252 -19.95 -23.49 -11.61
CA GLY A 252 -20.00 -23.73 -10.17
C GLY A 252 -20.97 -22.79 -9.45
N SER A 253 -21.54 -23.23 -8.33
CA SER A 253 -22.33 -22.35 -7.45
C SER A 253 -21.40 -21.35 -6.75
N LEU A 254 -21.67 -20.06 -6.91
CA LEU A 254 -20.93 -19.00 -6.21
C LEU A 254 -21.49 -18.79 -4.80
N GLY A 255 -20.65 -18.39 -3.85
CA GLY A 255 -21.03 -18.08 -2.46
C GLY A 255 -21.94 -16.85 -2.28
N LEU A 256 -22.60 -16.38 -3.33
CA LEU A 256 -23.35 -15.12 -3.38
C LEU A 256 -24.62 -15.16 -2.54
N GLU A 257 -25.30 -16.31 -2.49
CA GLU A 257 -26.47 -16.47 -1.62
C GLU A 257 -26.12 -16.21 -0.15
N SER A 258 -24.94 -16.68 0.30
CA SER A 258 -24.45 -16.49 1.66
C SER A 258 -24.12 -15.03 1.98
N LEU A 259 -23.62 -14.27 0.99
CA LEU A 259 -23.41 -12.83 1.08
C LEU A 259 -24.76 -12.09 1.19
N HIS A 260 -25.70 -12.40 0.30
CA HIS A 260 -26.99 -11.72 0.23
C HIS A 260 -27.83 -11.96 1.49
N LYS A 261 -27.82 -13.18 2.04
CA LYS A 261 -28.48 -13.50 3.33
C LYS A 261 -27.96 -12.67 4.50
N ARG A 262 -26.76 -12.11 4.39
CA ARG A 262 -26.15 -11.22 5.39
C ARG A 262 -26.28 -9.73 5.02
N GLY A 263 -27.09 -9.40 4.01
CA GLY A 263 -27.30 -8.02 3.56
C GLY A 263 -26.07 -7.40 2.89
N ARG A 264 -25.13 -8.22 2.40
CA ARG A 264 -23.92 -7.76 1.71
C ARG A 264 -24.01 -8.06 0.22
N SER A 265 -23.53 -7.11 -0.59
CA SER A 265 -23.35 -7.23 -2.04
C SER A 265 -21.85 -7.24 -2.36
N HIS A 266 -21.42 -8.03 -3.34
CA HIS A 266 -20.00 -8.10 -3.70
C HIS A 266 -19.52 -6.87 -4.49
N LEU A 267 -20.36 -6.35 -5.39
CA LEU A 267 -20.12 -5.19 -6.28
C LEU A 267 -18.97 -5.30 -7.30
N ASP A 268 -18.03 -6.22 -7.12
CA ASP A 268 -16.91 -6.44 -8.04
C ASP A 268 -16.78 -7.91 -8.47
N ILE A 269 -17.88 -8.52 -8.92
CA ILE A 269 -17.85 -9.91 -9.40
C ILE A 269 -17.22 -9.94 -10.79
N LYS A 270 -16.01 -10.48 -10.87
CA LYS A 270 -15.24 -10.65 -12.11
C LYS A 270 -14.40 -11.93 -12.05
N PRO A 271 -13.96 -12.48 -13.19
CA PRO A 271 -13.17 -13.72 -13.22
C PRO A 271 -11.91 -13.71 -12.34
N SER A 272 -11.25 -12.57 -12.16
CA SER A 272 -10.07 -12.45 -11.28
C SER A 272 -10.41 -12.55 -9.78
N ASN A 273 -11.66 -12.29 -9.39
CA ASN A 273 -12.15 -12.41 -8.01
C ASN A 273 -12.79 -13.78 -7.71
N ILE A 274 -12.65 -14.74 -8.61
CA ILE A 274 -13.06 -16.12 -8.41
C ILE A 274 -11.81 -16.99 -8.54
N VAL A 275 -11.47 -17.74 -7.51
CA VAL A 275 -10.33 -18.69 -7.53
C VAL A 275 -10.83 -20.12 -7.38
N LEU A 276 -10.02 -21.09 -7.78
CA LEU A 276 -10.37 -22.50 -7.66
C LEU A 276 -9.61 -23.20 -6.54
N ASP A 277 -10.34 -23.97 -5.72
CA ASP A 277 -9.75 -24.87 -4.74
C ASP A 277 -9.12 -26.12 -5.39
N ASP A 278 -8.59 -27.02 -4.57
CA ASP A 278 -7.96 -28.28 -5.00
C ASP A 278 -8.92 -29.26 -5.69
N ARG A 279 -10.24 -29.02 -5.58
CA ARG A 279 -11.32 -29.80 -6.18
C ARG A 279 -11.99 -29.09 -7.34
N ASN A 280 -11.44 -27.97 -7.80
CA ASN A 280 -12.00 -27.09 -8.84
C ASN A 280 -13.36 -26.46 -8.47
N ASN A 281 -13.66 -26.31 -7.18
CA ASN A 281 -14.81 -25.51 -6.76
C ASN A 281 -14.46 -24.03 -6.87
N ALA A 282 -15.40 -23.22 -7.35
CA ALA A 282 -15.27 -21.77 -7.39
C ALA A 282 -15.36 -21.18 -5.98
N ILE A 283 -14.38 -20.37 -5.62
CA ILE A 283 -14.25 -19.67 -4.35
C ILE A 283 -14.21 -18.17 -4.61
N LEU A 284 -15.14 -17.44 -4.01
CA LEU A 284 -15.21 -15.99 -4.12
C LEU A 284 -14.20 -15.32 -3.16
N ILE A 285 -13.39 -14.42 -3.67
CA ILE A 285 -12.40 -13.62 -2.93
C ILE A 285 -12.72 -12.12 -3.04
N ASP A 286 -12.02 -11.27 -2.28
CA ASP A 286 -12.15 -9.80 -2.34
C ASP A 286 -13.56 -9.29 -2.01
N ILE A 287 -14.11 -9.79 -0.90
CA ILE A 287 -15.51 -9.62 -0.53
C ILE A 287 -15.82 -8.35 0.29
N SER A 288 -14.97 -7.31 0.18
CA SER A 288 -15.12 -6.06 0.94
C SER A 288 -16.51 -5.43 0.74
N GLY A 289 -17.06 -5.50 -0.48
CA GLY A 289 -18.44 -5.06 -0.77
C GLY A 289 -18.68 -3.55 -0.66
N THR A 290 -17.65 -2.79 -0.28
CA THR A 290 -17.62 -1.32 -0.16
C THR A 290 -16.50 -0.68 -0.98
N GLY A 291 -15.62 -1.50 -1.57
CA GLY A 291 -14.46 -1.05 -2.32
C GLY A 291 -14.73 -0.70 -3.79
N TYR A 292 -13.62 -0.61 -4.52
CA TYR A 292 -13.58 -0.36 -5.96
C TYR A 292 -14.45 -1.38 -6.72
N TYR A 293 -15.23 -0.88 -7.67
CA TYR A 293 -16.05 -1.68 -8.56
C TYR A 293 -15.53 -1.51 -9.98
N THR A 294 -15.66 -2.56 -10.78
CA THR A 294 -15.31 -2.50 -12.20
C THR A 294 -16.58 -2.12 -12.99
N TRP A 295 -16.58 -0.94 -13.62
CA TRP A 295 -17.77 -0.35 -14.28
C TRP A 295 -18.41 -1.30 -15.30
N GLU A 296 -17.59 -2.04 -16.03
CA GLU A 296 -17.98 -3.01 -17.05
C GLU A 296 -18.73 -4.22 -16.47
N TRP A 297 -18.57 -4.49 -15.17
CA TRP A 297 -19.17 -5.62 -14.47
C TRP A 297 -20.35 -5.20 -13.57
N LEU A 298 -20.79 -3.94 -13.64
CA LEU A 298 -22.01 -3.49 -12.98
C LEU A 298 -23.26 -3.92 -13.76
N SER A 299 -24.39 -4.01 -13.07
CA SER A 299 -25.65 -4.40 -13.70
C SER A 299 -26.22 -3.23 -14.50
N PRO A 300 -27.03 -3.48 -15.54
CA PRO A 300 -27.72 -2.41 -16.26
C PRO A 300 -28.54 -1.50 -15.34
N GLU A 301 -29.16 -2.05 -14.30
CA GLU A 301 -29.92 -1.30 -13.30
C GLU A 301 -29.01 -0.35 -12.50
N MET A 302 -27.81 -0.80 -12.14
CA MET A 302 -26.80 0.04 -11.50
C MET A 302 -26.31 1.14 -12.43
N HIS A 303 -26.08 0.86 -13.72
CA HIS A 303 -25.72 1.90 -14.70
C HIS A 303 -26.80 2.98 -14.81
N VAL A 304 -28.08 2.59 -14.85
CA VAL A 304 -29.20 3.55 -14.88
C VAL A 304 -29.22 4.41 -13.62
N TYR A 305 -29.02 3.79 -12.46
CA TYR A 305 -29.02 4.49 -11.17
C TYR A 305 -27.89 5.53 -11.09
N LEU A 306 -26.66 5.14 -11.49
CA LEU A 306 -25.48 6.01 -11.46
C LEU A 306 -25.54 7.13 -12.51
N GLN A 307 -26.23 6.93 -13.63
CA GLN A 307 -26.44 7.97 -14.64
C GLN A 307 -27.48 9.01 -14.20
N GLN A 308 -28.41 8.64 -13.32
CA GLN A 308 -29.44 9.54 -12.80
C GLN A 308 -28.94 10.38 -11.62
N ASP A 309 -28.03 9.84 -10.81
CA ASP A 309 -27.51 10.47 -9.60
C ASP A 309 -25.97 10.33 -9.55
N GLY A 310 -25.29 11.16 -10.33
CA GLY A 310 -23.85 11.07 -10.62
C GLY A 310 -22.90 11.28 -9.43
N GLU A 311 -23.44 11.54 -8.24
CA GLU A 311 -22.67 11.67 -6.99
C GLU A 311 -22.76 10.43 -6.08
N ILE A 312 -23.65 9.48 -6.38
CA ILE A 312 -23.83 8.27 -5.54
C ILE A 312 -22.81 7.21 -5.94
N LEU A 313 -21.97 6.79 -4.98
CA LEU A 313 -21.11 5.61 -5.14
C LEU A 313 -21.95 4.33 -5.20
N PRO A 314 -21.59 3.31 -6.00
CA PRO A 314 -22.30 2.04 -6.06
C PRO A 314 -22.51 1.36 -4.70
N ALA A 315 -21.56 1.51 -3.78
CA ALA A 315 -21.68 0.99 -2.42
C ALA A 315 -22.86 1.62 -1.63
N ASN A 316 -23.29 2.83 -2.00
CA ASN A 316 -24.37 3.57 -1.36
C ASN A 316 -25.72 3.42 -2.08
N ALA A 317 -25.76 2.72 -3.22
CA ALA A 317 -27.02 2.43 -3.91
C ALA A 317 -27.92 1.48 -3.10
N PRO A 318 -29.25 1.49 -3.31
CA PRO A 318 -30.17 0.55 -2.68
C PRO A 318 -29.73 -0.90 -2.86
N PHE A 319 -29.88 -1.73 -1.83
CA PHE A 319 -29.38 -3.10 -1.83
C PHE A 319 -29.92 -3.93 -3.01
N GLU A 320 -31.18 -3.74 -3.38
CA GLU A 320 -31.84 -4.41 -4.49
C GLU A 320 -31.17 -4.09 -5.84
N ALA A 321 -30.73 -2.85 -6.03
CA ALA A 321 -29.99 -2.46 -7.24
C ALA A 321 -28.59 -3.10 -7.25
N ARG A 322 -27.93 -3.19 -6.10
CA ARG A 322 -26.57 -3.76 -5.96
C ARG A 322 -26.50 -5.27 -6.23
N ILE A 323 -27.59 -6.01 -6.07
CA ILE A 323 -27.65 -7.47 -6.26
C ILE A 323 -28.37 -7.90 -7.55
N ALA A 324 -28.84 -6.95 -8.36
CA ALA A 324 -29.66 -7.21 -9.55
C ALA A 324 -28.94 -8.06 -10.62
N LEU A 325 -27.60 -8.11 -10.60
CA LEU A 325 -26.76 -8.88 -11.53
C LEU A 325 -27.01 -10.41 -11.50
N LEU A 326 -27.75 -10.93 -10.52
CA LEU A 326 -27.81 -12.37 -10.20
C LEU A 326 -29.20 -13.02 -10.36
N MET A 327 -30.12 -12.40 -11.08
CA MET A 327 -31.39 -13.06 -11.47
C MET A 327 -31.37 -13.68 -12.88
N ILE A 328 -30.20 -14.07 -13.40
CA ILE A 328 -30.06 -14.77 -14.71
C ILE A 328 -29.37 -16.12 -14.52
#